data_AF-S4MTS6-F1
#
_entry.id   AF-S4MTS6-F1
#
_cell.length_a   1.000
_cell.length_b   1.000
_cell.length_c   1.000
_cell.angle_alpha   90.00
_cell.angle_beta   90.00
_cell.angle_gamma   90.00
#
_symmetry.space_group_name_H-M   'P 1'
#
loop_
_entity.id
_entity.type
_entity.pdbx_description
1 polymer ?
#
loop_
_entity_poly.entity_id
_entity_poly.type
_entity_poly.pdbx_seq_one_letter_code
_entity_poly.pdbx_strand_id
1 'polypeptide(L)'
;MYPAEVVEATIRSGYAFHTLSAASGEVLGRFDADAMRLVAAPVLILNGEKDGVFRSGEAEFARAHPPARVELIPGARYLANFDDPVAFRDAVRRFARQLGNSA
;
A
#
# COMPACT_ATOMS: atom_id res chain seq x y z
N MET A 1 1.39 10.87 -17.84
CA MET A 1 2.27 11.60 -16.90
C MET A 1 1.35 12.32 -15.92
N TYR A 2 1.58 12.24 -14.61
CA TYR A 2 0.69 12.87 -13.62
C TYR A 2 0.84 14.39 -13.62
N PRO A 3 -0.24 15.14 -13.33
CA PRO A 3 -0.15 16.58 -13.14
C PRO A 3 0.80 16.95 -12.00
N ALA A 4 1.48 18.10 -12.11
CA ALA A 4 2.51 18.52 -11.16
C ALA A 4 1.95 18.65 -9.73
N GLU A 5 0.73 19.15 -9.58
CA GLU A 5 0.04 19.29 -8.30
C GLU A 5 -0.15 17.95 -7.56
N VAL A 6 -0.28 16.84 -8.29
CA VAL A 6 -0.39 15.49 -7.71
C VAL A 6 0.98 14.98 -7.27
N VAL A 7 2.01 15.25 -8.06
CA VAL A 7 3.38 14.78 -7.82
C VAL A 7 4.06 15.55 -6.68
N GLU A 8 3.95 16.88 -6.68
CA GLU A 8 4.60 17.78 -5.72
C GLU A 8 4.14 17.54 -4.29
N ALA A 9 2.86 17.19 -4.09
CA ALA A 9 2.34 16.84 -2.77
C ALA A 9 3.06 15.62 -2.17
N THR A 10 3.34 14.60 -2.99
CA THR A 10 4.00 13.37 -2.56
C THR A 10 5.49 13.60 -2.29
N ILE A 11 6.18 14.34 -3.17
CA ILE A 11 7.59 14.70 -2.97
C ILE A 11 7.76 15.50 -1.67
N ARG A 12 6.90 16.50 -1.43
CA ARG A 12 6.95 17.31 -0.20
C ARG A 12 6.75 16.49 1.07
N SER A 13 5.98 15.41 1.01
CA SER A 13 5.79 14.48 2.14
C SER A 13 6.98 13.54 2.40
N GLY A 14 8.08 13.66 1.63
CA GLY A 14 9.31 12.89 1.84
C GLY A 14 9.32 11.52 1.18
N TYR A 15 8.36 11.23 0.30
CA TYR A 15 8.28 9.97 -0.43
C TYR A 15 8.80 10.17 -1.86
N ALA A 16 10.11 9.98 -2.05
CA ALA A 16 10.74 10.14 -3.35
C ALA A 16 11.80 9.05 -3.60
N PHE A 17 11.92 8.66 -4.87
CA PHE A 17 12.63 7.47 -5.37
C PHE A 17 14.11 7.31 -4.93
N HIS A 18 14.72 8.34 -4.36
CA HIS A 18 16.12 8.39 -3.98
C HIS A 18 16.50 7.36 -2.90
N THR A 19 15.54 6.90 -2.08
CA THR A 19 15.75 5.92 -1.02
C THR A 19 15.47 4.47 -1.44
N LEU A 20 14.83 4.23 -2.58
CA LEU A 20 14.37 2.90 -3.00
C LEU A 20 15.52 2.00 -3.52
N SER A 21 16.55 2.56 -4.17
CA SER A 21 17.61 1.76 -4.78
C SER A 21 18.50 1.03 -3.77
N ALA A 22 18.75 1.62 -2.58
CA ALA A 22 19.58 0.99 -1.56
C ALA A 22 18.80 -0.12 -0.79
N ALA A 23 17.53 0.14 -0.47
CA ALA A 23 16.67 -0.82 0.22
C ALA A 23 16.30 -2.05 -0.64
N SER A 24 16.28 -1.88 -1.96
CA SER A 24 15.90 -2.94 -2.89
C SER A 24 16.81 -4.18 -2.76
N GLY A 25 18.13 -4.03 -2.68
CA GLY A 25 19.06 -5.16 -2.59
C GLY A 25 19.03 -5.93 -1.26
N GLU A 26 18.61 -5.29 -0.17
CA GLU A 26 18.56 -5.91 1.16
C GLU A 26 17.22 -6.59 1.46
N VAL A 27 16.15 -6.18 0.78
CA VAL A 27 14.77 -6.61 1.04
C VAL A 27 14.24 -7.55 -0.04
N LEU A 28 14.56 -7.33 -1.32
CA LEU A 28 14.11 -8.22 -2.40
C LEU A 28 14.74 -9.62 -2.25
N GLY A 29 13.89 -10.62 -1.97
CA GLY A 29 14.28 -12.02 -1.79
C GLY A 29 14.51 -12.45 -0.34
N ARG A 30 14.48 -11.52 0.63
CA ARG A 30 14.65 -11.84 2.05
C ARG A 30 13.34 -12.12 2.77
N PHE A 31 12.24 -11.53 2.30
CA PHE A 31 10.90 -11.69 2.86
C PHE A 31 9.91 -12.00 1.74
N ASP A 32 9.07 -13.00 1.97
CA ASP A 32 7.92 -13.33 1.14
C ASP A 32 6.62 -13.03 1.89
N ALA A 33 5.49 -13.45 1.32
CA ALA A 33 4.18 -13.26 1.95
C ALA A 33 4.09 -13.91 3.35
N ASP A 34 4.80 -15.00 3.63
CA ASP A 34 4.72 -15.69 4.92
C ASP A 34 5.33 -14.88 6.07
N ALA A 35 6.23 -13.93 5.77
CA ALA A 35 6.76 -12.99 6.76
C ALA A 35 5.66 -12.15 7.42
N MET A 36 4.48 -12.01 6.79
CA MET A 36 3.31 -11.33 7.38
C MET A 36 2.84 -11.93 8.69
N ARG A 37 3.12 -13.22 8.96
CA ARG A 37 2.80 -13.88 10.24
C ARG A 37 3.48 -13.23 11.43
N LEU A 38 4.57 -12.49 11.20
CA LEU A 38 5.35 -11.82 12.24
C LEU A 38 4.78 -10.43 12.60
N VAL A 39 3.80 -9.93 11.85
CA VAL A 39 3.23 -8.60 12.07
C VAL A 39 2.17 -8.66 13.17
N ALA A 40 2.48 -8.11 14.34
CA ALA A 40 1.53 -8.03 15.46
C ALA A 40 0.49 -6.90 15.32
N ALA A 41 0.69 -5.99 14.37
CA ALA A 41 -0.19 -4.84 14.16
C ALA A 41 -1.36 -5.17 13.21
N PRO A 42 -2.47 -4.43 13.29
CA PRO A 42 -3.50 -4.46 12.25
C PRO A 42 -2.93 -4.05 10.89
N VAL A 43 -3.36 -4.74 9.83
CA VAL A 43 -2.83 -4.53 8.47
C VAL A 43 -3.93 -4.13 7.50
N LEU A 44 -3.63 -3.12 6.69
CA LEU A 44 -4.34 -2.80 5.46
C LEU A 44 -3.41 -3.02 4.26
N ILE A 45 -3.81 -3.88 3.33
CA ILE A 45 -3.21 -4.04 2.01
C ILE A 45 -4.09 -3.22 1.04
N LEU A 46 -3.57 -2.11 0.54
CA LEU A 46 -4.30 -1.16 -0.29
C LEU A 46 -3.62 -1.00 -1.65
N ASN A 47 -4.27 -1.52 -2.70
CA ASN A 47 -3.71 -1.54 -4.05
C ASN A 47 -4.66 -0.87 -5.06
N GLY A 48 -4.14 -0.58 -6.26
CA GLY A 48 -5.00 -0.24 -7.40
C GLY A 48 -5.61 -1.48 -8.03
N GLU A 49 -6.88 -1.45 -8.39
CA GLU A 49 -7.59 -2.57 -9.02
C GLU A 49 -6.90 -3.07 -10.31
N LYS A 50 -6.32 -2.15 -11.08
CA LYS A 50 -5.66 -2.37 -12.38
C LYS A 50 -4.15 -2.57 -12.27
N ASP A 51 -3.61 -2.68 -11.06
CA ASP A 51 -2.21 -3.03 -10.86
C ASP A 51 -2.00 -4.53 -11.10
N GLY A 52 -1.77 -4.93 -12.35
CA GLY A 52 -1.62 -6.36 -12.68
C GLY A 52 -0.29 -6.97 -12.23
N VAL A 53 0.74 -6.16 -11.97
CA VAL A 53 2.11 -6.64 -11.74
C VAL A 53 2.44 -6.70 -10.26
N PHE A 54 2.19 -5.64 -9.50
CA PHE A 54 2.62 -5.59 -8.10
C PHE A 54 1.55 -6.09 -7.12
N ARG A 55 0.30 -6.21 -7.57
CA ARG A 55 -0.83 -6.75 -6.80
C ARG A 55 -0.88 -8.28 -6.75
N SER A 56 -0.24 -8.98 -7.68
CA SER A 56 -0.51 -10.40 -7.95
C SER A 56 -0.37 -11.33 -6.72
N GLY A 57 0.39 -10.91 -5.69
CA GLY A 57 0.56 -11.65 -4.44
C GLY A 57 -0.39 -11.27 -3.30
N GLU A 58 -1.25 -10.25 -3.40
CA GLU A 58 -1.98 -9.67 -2.24
C GLU A 58 -2.80 -10.69 -1.44
N ALA A 59 -3.37 -11.69 -2.13
CA ALA A 59 -4.14 -12.77 -1.50
C ALA A 59 -3.26 -13.68 -0.63
N GLU A 60 -1.99 -13.87 -1.02
CA GLU A 60 -1.01 -14.63 -0.24
C GLU A 60 -0.63 -13.88 1.04
N PHE A 61 -0.39 -12.57 0.94
CA PHE A 61 -0.13 -11.71 2.10
C PHE A 61 -1.32 -11.72 3.07
N ALA A 62 -2.55 -11.61 2.57
CA ALA A 62 -3.76 -11.66 3.39
C ALA A 62 -3.98 -13.04 4.03
N ARG A 63 -3.65 -14.13 3.33
CA ARG A 63 -3.70 -15.49 3.89
C ARG A 63 -2.68 -15.69 5.01
N ALA A 64 -1.48 -15.12 4.88
CA ALA A 64 -0.43 -15.20 5.89
C ALA A 64 -0.71 -14.35 7.14
N HIS A 65 -1.57 -13.33 7.03
CA HIS A 65 -2.09 -12.57 8.17
C HIS A 65 -3.61 -12.43 8.08
N PRO A 66 -4.39 -13.42 8.54
CA PRO A 66 -5.85 -13.42 8.40
C PRO A 66 -6.59 -12.16 8.87
N PRO A 67 -6.11 -11.40 9.88
CA PRO A 67 -6.71 -10.11 10.24
C PRO A 67 -6.46 -8.98 9.23
N ALA A 68 -5.58 -9.19 8.25
CA ALA A 68 -5.30 -8.21 7.22
C ALA A 68 -6.55 -7.92 6.38
N ARG A 69 -6.75 -6.65 6.07
CA ARG A 69 -7.82 -6.20 5.20
C ARG A 69 -7.24 -5.87 3.84
N VAL A 70 -7.86 -6.38 2.79
CA VAL A 70 -7.51 -6.06 1.41
C VAL A 70 -8.56 -5.09 0.86
N GLU A 71 -8.12 -3.95 0.36
CA GLU A 71 -8.97 -2.99 -0.32
C GLU A 71 -8.34 -2.60 -1.67
N LEU A 72 -9.19 -2.42 -2.69
CA LEU A 72 -8.78 -2.02 -4.03
C LEU A 72 -9.39 -0.67 -4.38
N ILE A 73 -8.57 0.24 -4.90
CA ILE A 73 -9.04 1.51 -5.47
C ILE A 73 -9.51 1.24 -6.91
N PRO A 74 -10.82 1.42 -7.22
CA PRO A 74 -11.36 1.13 -8.54
C PRO A 74 -10.66 1.92 -9.65
N GLY A 75 -10.33 1.26 -10.76
CA GLY A 75 -9.69 1.89 -11.92
C GLY A 75 -8.22 2.33 -11.73
N ALA A 76 -7.71 2.36 -10.50
CA ALA A 76 -6.33 2.76 -10.21
C ALA A 76 -5.32 1.64 -10.53
N ARG A 77 -4.09 2.02 -10.87
CA ARG A 77 -2.96 1.14 -11.18
C ARG A 77 -1.96 1.15 -10.02
N TYR A 78 -0.70 0.84 -10.29
CA TYR A 78 0.37 0.74 -9.29
C TYR A 78 0.50 1.97 -8.38
N LEU A 79 0.46 3.16 -8.96
CA LEU A 79 0.50 4.42 -8.20
C LEU A 79 -0.93 4.83 -7.81
N ALA A 80 -1.61 3.98 -7.05
CA ALA A 80 -3.04 4.17 -6.73
C ALA A 80 -3.32 5.50 -5.99
N ASN A 81 -2.38 5.96 -5.19
CA ASN A 81 -2.43 7.25 -4.50
C ASN A 81 -2.30 8.46 -5.45
N PHE A 82 -1.83 8.26 -6.68
CA PHE A 82 -1.80 9.29 -7.73
C PHE A 82 -2.98 9.16 -8.68
N ASP A 83 -3.41 7.94 -9.00
CA ASP A 83 -4.57 7.69 -9.88
C ASP A 83 -5.89 8.17 -9.24
N ASP A 84 -6.09 7.94 -7.94
CA ASP A 84 -7.20 8.54 -7.18
C ASP A 84 -6.76 8.89 -5.73
N PRO A 85 -6.20 10.09 -5.54
CA PRO A 85 -5.71 10.55 -4.24
C PRO A 85 -6.80 10.62 -3.16
N VAL A 86 -8.05 10.89 -3.57
CA VAL A 86 -9.19 11.05 -2.65
C VAL A 86 -9.60 9.67 -2.13
N ALA A 87 -9.84 8.72 -3.02
CA ALA A 87 -10.23 7.37 -2.64
C ALA A 87 -9.13 6.69 -1.80
N PHE A 88 -7.85 6.85 -2.18
CA PHE A 88 -6.73 6.30 -1.43
C PHE A 88 -6.68 6.85 0.01
N ARG A 89 -6.74 8.18 0.16
CA ARG A 89 -6.76 8.84 1.47
C ARG A 89 -7.94 8.39 2.32
N ASP A 90 -9.12 8.27 1.72
CA ASP A 90 -10.34 7.94 2.44
C ASP A 90 -10.33 6.48 2.92
N ALA A 91 -9.75 5.55 2.15
CA ALA A 91 -9.49 4.17 2.57
C ALA A 91 -8.57 4.12 3.80
N VAL A 92 -7.43 4.82 3.77
CA VAL A 92 -6.50 4.92 4.91
C VAL A 92 -7.19 5.49 6.15
N ARG A 93 -7.94 6.59 5.99
CA ARG A 93 -8.68 7.22 7.09
C ARG A 93 -9.76 6.30 7.68
N ARG A 94 -10.47 5.56 6.83
CA ARG A 94 -11.49 4.59 7.26
C ARG A 94 -10.84 3.49 8.10
N PHE A 95 -9.75 2.92 7.62
CA PHE A 95 -8.99 1.91 8.36
C PHE A 95 -8.52 2.44 9.72
N ALA A 96 -7.87 3.60 9.75
CA ALA A 96 -7.39 4.21 10.99
C ALA A 96 -8.51 4.45 12.02
N ARG A 97 -9.69 4.93 11.58
CA ARG A 97 -10.84 5.11 12.48
C ARG A 97 -11.35 3.78 13.03
N GLN A 98 -11.40 2.72 12.22
CA GLN A 98 -11.83 1.41 12.70
C GLN A 98 -10.90 0.84 13.77
N LEU A 99 -9.60 1.15 13.70
CA LEU A 99 -8.65 0.79 14.77
C LEU A 99 -8.90 1.57 16.06
N GLY A 100 -9.15 2.88 15.96
CA GLY A 100 -9.44 3.74 17.12
C GLY A 100 -10.76 3.43 17.82
N ASN A 101 -11.71 2.81 17.10
CA ASN A 101 -12.99 2.35 17.65
C ASN A 101 -12.95 0.91 18.20
N SER A 102 -11.81 0.21 18.09
CA SER A 102 -11.63 -1.17 18.55
C SER A 102 -10.81 -1.29 19.84
N ALA A 103 -10.53 -0.17 20.51
CA ALA A 103 -9.88 -0.06 21.81
C ALA A 103 -10.92 0.27 22.89
#